data_AF-A0A7J3T1X8-F1
#
_entry.id   AF-A0A7J3T1X8-F1
#
_cell.length_a   1.000
_cell.length_b   1.000
_cell.length_c   1.000
_cell.angle_alpha   90.00
_cell.angle_beta   90.00
_cell.angle_gamma   90.00
#
_symmetry.space_group_name_H-M   'P 1'
#
loop_
_entity.id
_entity.type
_entity.pdbx_description
1 polymer ?
#
loop_
_entity_poly.entity_id
_entity_poly.type
_entity_poly.pdbx_seq_one_letter_code
_entity_poly.pdbx_strand_id
1 'polypeptide(L)'
;MEDWLHRKAEEHAHNEILAFLMIILGVNLLIGGLLTIIIAAGEPNWLLNFPYVPLQASPAYLGLILTFTGFAILSAGFLLVVHYDRKRSWYVKEIEKSSIPKKWKTNSKTVNQILEEYTGKRKRDKSN
;
A
#
# COMPACT_ATOMS: atom_id res chain seq x y z
N MET A 1 -10.74 23.27 5.47
CA MET A 1 -9.49 22.47 5.55
C MET A 1 -9.82 21.00 5.78
N GLU A 2 -10.81 20.67 6.61
CA GLU A 2 -11.27 19.28 6.79
C GLU A 2 -11.72 18.62 5.47
N ASP A 3 -12.44 19.32 4.60
CA ASP A 3 -12.87 18.77 3.30
C ASP A 3 -11.72 18.37 2.35
N TRP A 4 -10.58 19.05 2.45
CA TRP A 4 -9.38 18.73 1.66
C TRP A 4 -8.71 17.47 2.20
N LEU A 5 -8.65 17.32 3.54
CA LEU A 5 -8.12 16.12 4.18
C LEU A 5 -9.01 14.91 3.93
N HIS A 6 -10.33 15.10 3.97
CA HIS A 6 -11.30 14.02 3.74
C HIS A 6 -11.24 13.48 2.31
N ARG A 7 -11.28 14.36 1.30
CA ARG A 7 -11.17 13.94 -0.11
C ARG A 7 -9.87 13.22 -0.40
N LYS A 8 -8.78 13.65 0.24
CA LYS A 8 -7.46 13.05 0.05
C LYS A 8 -7.32 11.69 0.74
N ALA A 9 -7.98 11.50 1.89
CA ALA A 9 -8.04 10.21 2.57
C ALA A 9 -8.84 9.18 1.74
N GLU A 10 -9.95 9.59 1.14
CA GLU A 10 -10.74 8.71 0.24
C GLU A 10 -9.96 8.31 -1.01
N GLU A 11 -9.24 9.25 -1.61
CA GLU A 11 -8.41 9.00 -2.79
C GLU A 11 -7.22 8.07 -2.47
N HIS A 12 -6.71 8.13 -1.24
CA HIS A 12 -5.71 7.19 -0.73
C HIS A 12 -6.26 5.78 -0.52
N ALA A 13 -7.41 5.66 0.15
CA ALA A 13 -8.07 4.37 0.35
C ALA A 13 -8.45 3.70 -0.97
N HIS A 14 -8.92 4.47 -1.96
CA HIS A 14 -9.34 3.93 -3.25
C HIS A 14 -8.17 3.27 -4.01
N ASN A 15 -7.02 3.92 -4.06
CA ASN A 15 -5.84 3.36 -4.73
C ASN A 15 -5.23 2.18 -3.98
N GLU A 16 -5.28 2.17 -2.65
CA GLU A 16 -4.86 1.03 -1.83
C GLU A 16 -5.75 -0.19 -2.12
N ILE A 17 -7.07 0.00 -2.15
CA ILE A 17 -8.04 -1.07 -2.47
C ILE A 17 -7.81 -1.60 -3.89
N LEU A 18 -7.60 -0.72 -4.87
CA LEU A 18 -7.36 -1.11 -6.27
C LEU A 18 -6.09 -1.95 -6.41
N ALA A 19 -5.00 -1.55 -5.74
CA ALA A 19 -3.75 -2.29 -5.74
C ALA A 19 -3.90 -3.67 -5.06
N PHE A 20 -4.65 -3.72 -3.96
CA PHE A 20 -4.98 -4.97 -3.27
C PHE A 20 -5.81 -5.90 -4.16
N LEU A 21 -6.80 -5.36 -4.88
CA LEU A 21 -7.64 -6.11 -5.82
C LEU A 21 -6.81 -6.69 -6.97
N MET A 22 -5.89 -5.91 -7.54
CA MET A 22 -5.00 -6.37 -8.61
C MET A 22 -4.08 -7.50 -8.16
N ILE A 23 -3.57 -7.45 -6.92
CA ILE A 23 -2.75 -8.52 -6.36
C ILE A 23 -3.59 -9.79 -6.20
N ILE A 24 -4.78 -9.70 -5.60
CA ILE A 24 -5.68 -10.86 -5.43
C ILE A 24 -6.03 -11.46 -6.79
N LEU A 25 -6.37 -10.62 -7.77
CA LEU A 25 -6.70 -11.07 -9.12
C LEU A 25 -5.50 -11.78 -9.77
N GLY A 26 -4.31 -11.18 -9.70
CA GLY A 26 -3.10 -11.77 -10.26
C GLY A 26 -2.74 -13.12 -9.62
N VAL A 27 -2.89 -13.26 -8.29
CA VAL A 27 -2.69 -14.53 -7.57
C VAL A 27 -3.69 -15.59 -8.04
N ASN A 28 -4.97 -15.24 -8.15
CA ASN A 28 -6.00 -16.17 -8.62
C ASN A 28 -5.76 -16.62 -10.06
N LEU A 29 -5.38 -15.70 -10.95
CA LEU A 29 -4.99 -16.06 -12.32
C LEU A 29 -3.76 -16.96 -12.36
N LEU A 30 -2.76 -16.70 -11.53
CA LEU A 30 -1.52 -17.47 -11.49
C LEU A 30 -1.78 -18.89 -10.97
N ILE A 31 -2.54 -19.03 -9.89
CA ILE A 31 -2.95 -20.34 -9.34
C ILE A 31 -3.83 -21.09 -10.36
N GLY A 32 -4.82 -20.41 -10.95
CA GLY A 32 -5.70 -21.02 -11.96
C GLY A 32 -4.95 -21.47 -13.22
N GLY A 33 -3.96 -20.67 -13.65
CA GLY A 33 -3.06 -21.00 -14.75
C GLY A 33 -2.25 -22.25 -14.43
N LEU A 34 -1.60 -22.29 -13.27
CA LEU A 34 -0.84 -23.45 -12.81
C LEU A 34 -1.71 -24.72 -12.73
N LEU A 35 -2.91 -24.61 -12.15
CA LEU A 35 -3.84 -25.72 -12.00
C LEU A 35 -4.23 -26.29 -13.38
N THR A 36 -4.51 -25.41 -14.34
CA THR A 36 -4.85 -25.78 -15.72
C THR A 36 -3.69 -26.52 -16.37
N ILE A 37 -2.44 -26.09 -16.16
CA ILE A 37 -1.28 -26.79 -16.72
C ILE A 37 -1.08 -28.16 -16.05
N ILE A 38 -1.24 -28.27 -14.73
CA ILE A 38 -1.11 -29.55 -14.01
C ILE A 38 -2.14 -30.57 -14.52
N ILE A 39 -3.41 -30.15 -14.66
CA ILE A 39 -4.49 -31.00 -15.15
C ILE A 39 -4.25 -31.38 -16.62
N ALA A 40 -3.78 -30.43 -17.44
CA ALA A 40 -3.54 -30.65 -18.87
C ALA A 40 -2.30 -31.52 -19.17
N ALA A 41 -1.22 -31.33 -18.40
CA ALA A 41 0.05 -32.01 -18.62
C ALA A 41 0.14 -33.37 -17.90
N GLY A 42 -0.73 -33.63 -16.91
CA GLY A 42 -0.79 -34.89 -16.16
C GLY A 42 0.39 -35.13 -15.21
N GLU A 43 1.57 -34.58 -15.52
CA GLU A 43 2.78 -34.65 -14.70
C GLU A 43 3.49 -33.29 -14.60
N PRO A 44 4.07 -32.94 -13.44
CA PRO A 44 4.76 -31.66 -13.21
C PRO A 44 6.13 -31.55 -13.89
N ASN A 45 6.55 -32.56 -14.65
CA ASN A 45 7.87 -32.63 -15.31
C ASN A 45 8.13 -31.48 -16.31
N TRP A 46 7.08 -30.79 -16.76
CA TRP A 46 7.19 -29.63 -17.66
C TRP A 46 7.83 -28.39 -17.01
N LEU A 47 7.73 -28.23 -15.67
CA LEU A 47 8.35 -27.10 -14.94
C LEU A 47 9.89 -27.16 -14.96
N LEU A 48 10.44 -28.37 -15.01
CA LEU A 48 11.90 -28.62 -15.00
C LEU A 48 12.50 -28.80 -16.41
N ASN A 49 11.68 -29.15 -17.41
CA ASN A 49 12.14 -29.52 -18.76
C ASN A 49 11.82 -28.47 -19.86
N PHE A 50 11.51 -27.23 -19.49
CA PHE A 50 11.32 -26.14 -20.46
C PHE A 50 12.68 -25.83 -21.15
N PRO A 51 12.88 -25.98 -22.48
CA PRO A 51 11.92 -26.06 -23.58
C PRO A 51 11.95 -27.40 -24.41
N TYR A 52 12.45 -28.50 -23.86
CA TYR A 52 12.76 -29.71 -24.64
C TYR A 52 11.58 -30.66 -24.88
N VAL A 53 10.49 -30.54 -24.13
CA VAL A 53 9.31 -31.40 -24.30
C VAL A 53 8.16 -30.57 -24.89
N PRO A 54 7.75 -30.81 -26.15
CA PRO A 54 6.60 -30.12 -26.71
C PRO A 54 5.34 -30.54 -25.94
N LEU A 55 4.64 -29.56 -25.40
CA LEU A 55 3.41 -29.73 -24.65
C LEU A 55 2.30 -30.05 -25.67
N GLN A 56 1.98 -31.34 -25.83
CA GLN A 56 1.06 -31.82 -26.88
C GLN A 56 -0.43 -31.57 -26.57
N ALA A 57 -0.75 -30.96 -25.41
CA ALA A 57 -2.12 -30.73 -24.97
C ALA A 57 -2.58 -29.27 -25.22
N SER A 58 -3.60 -29.11 -26.08
CA SER A 58 -4.32 -27.84 -26.32
C SER A 58 -4.64 -27.00 -25.06
N PRO A 59 -5.15 -27.57 -23.95
CA PRO A 59 -5.44 -26.79 -22.73
C PRO A 59 -4.18 -26.26 -22.01
N ALA A 60 -3.01 -26.79 -22.29
CA ALA A 60 -1.78 -26.39 -21.60
C ALA A 60 -1.25 -25.03 -22.07
N TYR A 61 -1.50 -24.65 -23.34
CA TYR A 61 -1.20 -23.31 -23.84
C TYR A 61 -2.04 -22.23 -23.15
N LEU A 62 -3.33 -22.52 -22.90
CA LEU A 62 -4.21 -21.63 -22.15
C LEU A 62 -3.69 -21.43 -20.72
N GLY A 63 -3.28 -22.51 -20.06
CA GLY A 63 -2.67 -22.44 -18.74
C GLY A 63 -1.39 -21.59 -18.72
N LEU A 64 -0.51 -21.72 -19.72
CA LEU A 64 0.69 -20.90 -19.85
C LEU A 64 0.36 -19.42 -20.03
N ILE A 65 -0.53 -19.07 -20.95
CA ILE A 65 -0.96 -17.68 -21.18
C ILE A 65 -1.56 -17.09 -19.91
N LEU A 66 -2.39 -17.87 -19.21
CA LEU A 66 -3.03 -17.43 -17.97
C LEU A 66 -2.00 -17.22 -16.85
N THR A 67 -0.97 -18.06 -16.78
CA THR A 67 0.12 -17.94 -15.79
C THR A 67 0.99 -16.72 -16.08
N PHE A 68 1.38 -16.49 -17.34
CA PHE A 68 2.14 -15.30 -17.75
C PHE A 68 1.35 -14.01 -17.53
N THR A 69 0.05 -14.03 -17.88
CA THR A 69 -0.85 -12.89 -17.66
C THR A 69 -1.03 -12.63 -16.17
N GLY A 70 -1.25 -13.67 -15.37
CA GLY A 70 -1.34 -13.58 -13.92
C GLY A 70 -0.07 -13.00 -13.30
N PHE A 71 1.10 -13.45 -13.75
CA PHE A 71 2.40 -12.93 -13.31
C PHE A 71 2.61 -11.45 -13.69
N ALA A 72 2.25 -11.05 -14.91
CA ALA A 72 2.33 -9.66 -15.35
C ALA A 72 1.42 -8.75 -14.51
N ILE A 73 0.17 -9.17 -14.26
CA ILE A 73 -0.79 -8.44 -13.42
C ILE A 73 -0.30 -8.35 -11.97
N LEU A 74 0.21 -9.44 -11.40
CA LEU A 74 0.81 -9.45 -10.06
C LEU A 74 1.98 -8.48 -9.95
N SER A 75 2.87 -8.49 -10.94
CA SER A 75 4.04 -7.62 -10.99
C SER A 75 3.63 -6.15 -11.11
N ALA A 76 2.63 -5.85 -11.94
CA ALA A 76 2.05 -4.51 -12.06
C ALA A 76 1.40 -4.07 -10.74
N GLY A 77 0.62 -4.94 -10.09
CA GLY A 77 0.02 -4.70 -8.78
C GLY A 77 1.07 -4.39 -7.72
N PHE A 78 2.17 -5.15 -7.68
CA PHE A 78 3.28 -4.90 -6.76
C PHE A 78 3.98 -3.57 -7.02
N LEU A 79 4.26 -3.24 -8.30
CA LEU A 79 4.83 -1.95 -8.68
C LEU A 79 3.92 -0.79 -8.31
N LEU A 80 2.61 -0.96 -8.44
CA LEU A 80 1.61 0.03 -8.03
C LEU A 80 1.64 0.26 -6.52
N VAL A 81 1.68 -0.80 -5.69
CA VAL A 81 1.83 -0.66 -4.23
C VAL A 81 3.11 0.12 -3.89
N VAL A 82 4.25 -0.29 -4.44
CA VAL A 82 5.54 0.37 -4.19
C VAL A 82 5.52 1.83 -4.66
N HIS A 83 4.93 2.10 -5.82
CA HIS A 83 4.81 3.45 -6.34
C HIS A 83 3.89 4.31 -5.45
N TYR A 84 2.80 3.73 -4.96
CA TYR A 84 1.87 4.38 -4.05
C TYR A 84 2.53 4.75 -2.73
N ASP A 85 3.23 3.80 -2.11
CA ASP A 85 3.92 4.01 -0.84
C ASP A 85 5.01 5.08 -0.97
N ARG A 86 5.74 5.08 -2.08
CA ARG A 86 6.81 6.06 -2.32
C ARG A 86 6.26 7.46 -2.53
N LYS A 87 5.13 7.60 -3.23
CA LYS A 87 4.45 8.89 -3.45
C LYS A 87 3.78 9.39 -2.16
N ARG A 88 3.18 8.49 -1.37
CA ARG A 88 2.61 8.78 -0.05
C ARG A 88 3.68 9.25 0.93
N SER A 89 4.82 8.56 1.01
CA SER A 89 5.93 8.91 1.91
C SER A 89 6.50 10.29 1.61
N TRP A 90 6.72 10.60 0.32
CA TRP A 90 7.24 11.91 -0.09
C TRP A 90 6.23 13.04 0.19
N TYR A 91 4.95 12.81 -0.12
CA TYR A 91 3.91 13.80 0.10
C TYR A 91 3.66 14.05 1.59
N VAL A 92 3.56 12.99 2.42
CA VAL A 92 3.42 13.09 3.88
C VAL A 92 4.58 13.87 4.49
N LYS A 93 5.81 13.67 4.02
CA LYS A 93 6.98 14.44 4.44
C LYS A 93 6.82 15.94 4.18
N GLU A 94 6.23 16.31 3.05
CA GLU A 94 6.00 17.70 2.65
C GLU A 94 4.92 18.39 3.51
N ILE A 95 3.81 17.69 3.78
CA ILE A 95 2.74 18.20 4.66
C ILE A 95 3.18 18.23 6.13
N GLU A 96 3.99 17.27 6.57
CA GLU A 96 4.58 17.28 7.90
C GLU A 96 5.50 18.50 8.07
N LYS A 97 6.40 18.74 7.11
CA LYS A 97 7.31 19.92 7.14
C LYS A 97 6.57 21.25 7.25
N SER A 98 5.43 21.39 6.58
CA SER A 98 4.64 22.63 6.60
C SER A 98 3.69 22.75 7.81
N SER A 99 3.31 21.63 8.44
CA SER A 99 2.43 21.59 9.61
C SER A 99 3.18 21.58 10.95
N ILE A 100 4.44 21.11 11.00
CA ILE A 100 5.35 21.20 12.16
C ILE A 100 5.43 22.64 12.74
N PRO A 101 5.65 23.71 11.97
CA PRO A 101 5.74 25.06 12.53
C PRO A 101 4.42 25.53 13.15
N LYS A 102 3.26 25.10 12.63
CA LYS A 102 1.95 25.39 13.23
C LYS A 102 1.74 24.59 14.51
N LYS A 103 2.06 23.29 14.53
CA LYS A 103 1.90 22.42 15.71
C LYS A 103 2.79 22.87 16.88
N TRP A 104 4.04 23.25 16.60
CA TRP A 104 4.96 23.80 17.60
C TRP A 104 4.44 25.09 18.21
N LYS A 105 3.92 26.00 17.38
CA LYS A 105 3.38 27.29 17.84
C LYS A 105 2.14 27.13 18.72
N THR A 106 1.25 26.20 18.40
CA THR A 106 0.08 25.88 19.24
C THR A 106 0.49 25.24 20.56
N ASN A 107 1.38 24.25 20.53
CA ASN A 107 1.81 23.55 21.75
C ASN A 107 2.57 24.49 22.71
N SER A 108 3.45 25.35 22.17
CA SER A 108 4.17 26.35 22.96
C SER A 108 3.24 27.35 23.66
N LYS A 109 2.13 27.76 23.03
CA LYS A 109 1.13 28.63 23.65
C LYS A 109 0.41 27.95 24.81
N THR A 110 0.02 26.69 24.64
CA THR A 110 -0.64 25.90 25.68
C THR A 110 0.29 25.70 26.89
N VAL A 111 1.55 25.34 26.65
CA VAL A 111 2.55 25.18 27.72
C VAL A 111 2.80 26.50 28.45
N ASN A 112 2.88 27.62 27.74
CA ASN A 112 3.07 28.93 28.36
C ASN A 112 1.87 29.35 29.23
N GLN A 113 0.62 29.08 28.81
CA GLN A 113 -0.56 29.35 29.63
C GLN A 113 -0.56 28.53 30.93
N ILE A 114 -0.20 27.24 30.85
CA ILE A 114 -0.13 26.38 32.04
C ILE A 114 0.95 26.90 33.01
N LEU A 115 2.09 27.36 32.48
CA LEU A 115 3.17 27.95 33.29
C LEU A 115 2.75 29.27 33.95
N GLU A 116 2.04 30.15 33.25
CA GLU A 116 1.50 31.38 33.83
C GLU A 116 0.46 31.10 34.92
N GLU A 117 -0.40 30.11 34.72
CA GLU A 117 -1.39 29.69 35.73
C GLU A 117 -0.70 29.15 36.99
N TYR A 118 0.30 28.28 36.83
CA TYR A 118 1.07 27.72 37.94
C TYR A 118 1.89 28.78 38.69
N THR A 119 2.56 29.68 37.96
CA THR A 119 3.36 30.76 38.58
C THR A 119 2.49 31.81 39.26
N GLY A 120 1.31 32.13 38.69
CA GLY A 120 0.30 33.00 39.29
C GLY A 120 -0.35 32.42 40.55
N LYS A 121 -0.56 31.10 40.61
CA LYS A 121 -0.97 30.39 41.84
C LYS A 121 0.11 30.41 42.91
N ARG A 122 1.36 30.14 42.54
CA ARG A 122 2.51 30.09 43.47
C ARG A 122 2.82 31.44 44.11
N LYS A 123 2.57 32.56 43.40
CA LYS A 123 2.70 33.91 43.97
C LYS A 123 1.59 34.26 44.96
N ARG A 124 0.36 33.76 44.74
CA ARG A 124 -0.76 33.94 45.67
C ARG A 124 -0.58 33.16 46.97
N ASP A 125 0.01 31.97 46.89
CA ASP A 125 0.26 31.09 48.04
C ASP A 125 1.41 31.60 48.95
N LYS A 126 2.29 32.47 48.45
CA LYS A 126 3.39 33.09 49.23
C LYS A 126 3.05 34.45 49.85
N SER A 127 1.88 35.01 49.56
CA SER A 127 1.46 36.33 50.03
C SER A 127 0.43 36.27 51.17
N ASN A 128 0.19 35.08 51.70
CA ASN A 128 -0.67 34.78 52.84
C ASN A 128 0.19 34.17 53.95
#